data_AF-A0A925RGS5-F1
#
_entry.id   AF-A0A925RGS5-F1
#
_cell.length_a   1.000
_cell.length_b   1.000
_cell.length_c   1.000
_cell.angle_alpha   90.00
_cell.angle_beta   90.00
_cell.angle_gamma   90.00
#
_symmetry.space_group_name_H-M   'P 1'
#
loop_
_entity.id
_entity.type
_entity.pdbx_description
1 polymer ?
#
loop_
_entity_poly.entity_id
_entity_poly.type
_entity_poly.pdbx_seq_one_letter_code
_entity_poly.pdbx_strand_id
1 'polypeptide(L)' 'FERDINLFGRTIAHIPPLCKLNPLYDQFVGLRFRALSYLTDVCGEDISSYC' A
#
# COMPACT_ATOMS: atom_id res chain seq x y z
N PHE A 1 3.38 3.27 2.56
CA PHE A 1 3.35 4.25 1.46
C PHE A 1 4.36 5.37 1.74
N GLU A 2 5.60 4.96 1.99
CA GLU A 2 6.76 5.83 1.89
C GLU A 2 7.38 5.44 0.56
N ARG A 3 7.53 6.39 -0.35
CA ARG A 3 8.15 6.13 -1.66
C ARG A 3 9.07 7.29 -1.97
N ASP A 4 10.33 6.93 -2.21
CA ASP A 4 11.32 7.82 -2.79
C ASP A 4 11.15 7.83 -4.30
N ILE A 5 10.84 9.01 -4.85
CA ILE A 5 10.81 9.22 -6.30
C ILE A 5 12.21 9.67 -6.72
N ASN A 6 12.99 8.72 -7.21
CA ASN A 6 14.31 8.96 -7.78
C ASN A 6 14.20 9.12 -9.30
N LEU A 7 14.50 10.31 -9.81
CA LEU A 7 14.62 10.56 -11.25
C LEU A 7 16.08 10.92 -11.56
N PHE A 8 16.69 10.28 -12.56
CA PHE A 8 18.08 10.53 -12.96
C PHE A 8 19.12 10.38 -11.83
N GLY A 9 18.89 9.46 -10.88
CA GLY A 9 19.80 9.22 -9.76
C GLY A 9 19.78 10.29 -8.67
N ARG A 10 18.81 11.22 -8.71
CA ARG A 10 18.57 12.21 -7.64
C ARG A 10 17.16 12.05 -7.09
N THR A 11 17.03 12.04 -5.77
CA THR A 11 15.74 11.98 -5.07
C THR A 11 15.05 13.32 -5.19
N ILE A 12 13.97 13.39 -5.97
CA ILE A 12 13.24 14.65 -6.23
C ILE A 12 12.16 14.88 -5.16
N ALA A 13 11.52 13.81 -4.69
CA ALA A 13 10.51 13.88 -3.65
C ALA A 13 10.59 12.64 -2.77
N HIS A 14 10.79 12.87 -1.49
CA HIS A 14 10.59 11.88 -0.45
C HIS A 14 9.15 12.04 0.05
N ILE A 15 8.26 11.13 -0.34
CA ILE A 15 6.88 11.14 0.13
C ILE A 15 6.90 10.52 1.54
N PRO A 16 6.69 11.32 2.61
CA PRO A 16 6.76 10.81 3.96
C PRO A 16 5.69 9.74 4.16
N PRO A 17 5.90 8.78 5.08
CA PRO A 17 4.90 7.77 5.37
C PRO A 17 3.59 8.45 5.79
N LEU A 18 2.60 8.42 4.91
CA LEU A 18 1.23 8.94 5.11
C LEU A 18 0.48 8.23 6.26
N CYS A 19 1.14 7.32 6.96
CA CYS A 19 0.64 6.39 7.96
C CYS A 19 0.06 7.04 9.23
N LYS A 20 0.07 8.38 9.37
CA LYS A 20 -0.43 9.04 10.58
C LYS A 20 -1.18 10.37 10.38
N LEU A 21 -1.10 10.99 9.19
CA LEU A 21 -1.76 12.27 8.89
C LEU A 21 -3.19 12.10 8.34
N ASN A 22 -3.52 10.91 7.80
CA ASN A 22 -4.84 10.68 7.24
C ASN A 22 -5.74 9.98 8.27
N PRO A 23 -6.78 10.63 8.81
CA PRO A 23 -7.71 10.02 9.79
C PRO A 23 -8.45 8.79 9.24
N LEU A 24 -8.43 8.57 7.91
CA LEU A 24 -9.01 7.40 7.24
C LEU A 24 -7.98 6.29 6.93
N TYR A 25 -6.73 6.43 7.36
CA TYR A 25 -5.67 5.45 7.05
C TYR A 25 -6.02 4.03 7.55
N ASP A 26 -6.49 3.92 8.78
CA ASP A 26 -6.85 2.64 9.40
C ASP A 26 -7.98 1.94 8.63
N GLN A 27 -8.98 2.71 8.19
CA GLN A 27 -10.09 2.21 7.38
C GLN A 27 -9.62 1.71 6.01
N PHE A 28 -8.69 2.42 5.37
CA PHE A 28 -8.09 1.99 4.10
C PHE A 28 -7.27 0.71 4.24
N VAL A 29 -6.50 0.57 5.32
CA VAL A 29 -5.75 -0.66 5.62
C VAL A 29 -6.71 -1.82 5.87
N GLY A 30 -7.79 -1.60 6.62
CA GLY A 30 -8.84 -2.60 6.83
C GLY A 30 -9.52 -3.05 5.54
N LEU A 31 -9.80 -2.14 4.61
CA LEU A 31 -10.33 -2.47 3.28
C LEU A 31 -9.32 -3.27 2.44
N ARG A 32 -8.04 -2.88 2.46
CA ARG A 32 -6.98 -3.62 1.76
C ARG A 32 -6.88 -5.05 2.28
N PHE A 33 -6.90 -5.25 3.60
CA PHE A 33 -6.86 -6.57 4.19
C PHE A 33 -8.05 -7.42 3.75
N ARG A 34 -9.28 -6.87 3.83
CA ARG A 34 -10.49 -7.58 3.37
C ARG A 34 -10.46 -7.94 1.89
N ALA A 35 -9.96 -7.05 1.04
CA ALA A 35 -9.81 -7.30 -0.39
C ALA A 35 -8.78 -8.41 -0.66
N LEU A 36 -7.63 -8.38 0.02
CA LEU A 36 -6.62 -9.44 -0.08
C LEU A 36 -7.15 -10.79 0.40
N SER A 37 -7.82 -10.83 1.57
CA SER A 37 -8.47 -12.05 2.06
C SER A 37 -9.50 -12.59 1.07
N TYR A 38 -10.30 -11.73 0.43
CA TYR A 38 -11.25 -12.17 -0.59
C TYR A 38 -10.55 -12.78 -1.82
N LEU A 39 -9.47 -12.15 -2.30
CA LEU A 39 -8.70 -12.68 -3.43
C LEU A 39 -8.07 -14.03 -3.11
N THR A 40 -7.52 -14.20 -1.91
CA THR A 40 -6.92 -15.49 -1.49
C THR A 40 -7.96 -16.56 -1.19
N ASP A 41 -9.00 -16.24 -0.41
CA ASP A 41 -9.93 -17.24 0.12
C ASP A 41 -11.05 -17.59 -0.87
N VAL A 42 -11.51 -16.63 -1.68
CA VAL A 42 -12.64 -16.82 -2.60
C VAL A 42 -12.17 -17.00 -4.05
N CYS A 43 -11.24 -16.16 -4.51
CA CYS A 43 -10.74 -16.22 -5.88
C CYS A 43 -9.61 -17.27 -6.04
N GLY A 44 -8.91 -17.59 -4.95
CA GLY A 44 -7.75 -18.49 -4.98
C GLY A 44 -6.53 -17.88 -5.69
N GLU A 45 -6.46 -16.55 -5.80
CA GLU A 45 -5.36 -15.86 -6.48
C GLU A 45 -4.13 -15.73 -5.58
N ASP A 46 -2.95 -15.80 -6.19
CA ASP A 46 -1.68 -15.70 -5.51
C ASP A 46 -1.38 -14.23 -5.13
N ILE A 47 -1.52 -13.93 -3.85
CA ILE A 47 -1.33 -12.58 -3.32
C ILE A 47 0.13 -12.15 -3.18
N SER A 48 1.11 -13.02 -3.48
CA SER A 48 2.54 -12.68 -3.42
C SER A 48 2.90 -11.49 -4.32
N SER A 49 2.17 -11.28 -5.42
CA SER A 49 2.35 -10.12 -6.29
C SER A 49 1.90 -8.78 -5.67
N TYR A 50 1.18 -8.80 -4.54
CA TYR A 50 0.64 -7.61 -3.88
C TYR A 50 1.32 -7.30 -2.53
N CYS A 51 2.34 -8.07 -2.15
CA CYS A 51 3.10 -7.93 -0.90
C CYS A 51 4.26 -6.93 -1.05
#